data_AF-A0A3P7JMH5-F1
#
_entry.id   AF-A0A3P7JMH5-F1
#
_cell.length_a   1.000
_cell.length_b   1.000
_cell.length_c   1.000
_cell.angle_alpha   90.00
_cell.angle_beta   90.00
_cell.angle_gamma   90.00
#
_symmetry.space_group_name_H-M   'P 1'
#
loop_
_entity.id
_entity.type
_entity.pdbx_description
1 polymer ?
#
loop_
_entity_poly.entity_id
_entity_poly.type
_entity_poly.pdbx_seq_one_letter_code
_entity_poly.pdbx_strand_id
1 'polypeptide(L)'
;MSSESFKATVNSLPPNEETFVLILNSHALNMTLNWLCNTEGLKGVHNKSLVVTLDKKAANTLRELWPNVRQFNWLLPALEDTFWAESLSNVNVETRQEDIVFDRASEVGDLIAGQSFHLSDFF
;
A
#
# COMPACT_ATOMS: atom_id res chain seq x y z
N MET A 1 21.40 1.75 6.54
CA MET A 1 21.09 0.98 5.32
C MET A 1 22.21 1.19 4.30
N SER A 2 22.65 0.16 3.58
CA SER A 2 23.60 0.36 2.47
C SER A 2 22.85 0.69 1.18
N SER A 3 23.29 1.73 0.47
CA SER A 3 22.76 2.13 -0.84
C SER A 3 22.82 1.01 -1.88
N GLU A 4 23.63 -0.01 -1.64
CA GLU A 4 23.82 -1.19 -2.48
C GLU A 4 22.56 -2.06 -2.56
N SER A 5 21.88 -2.30 -1.44
CA SER A 5 20.63 -3.11 -1.41
C SER A 5 19.50 -2.47 -2.23
N PHE A 6 19.40 -1.14 -2.16
CA PHE A 6 18.47 -0.36 -2.97
C PHE A 6 18.81 -0.45 -4.44
N LYS A 7 20.08 -0.16 -4.80
CA LYS A 7 20.56 -0.25 -6.20
C LYS A 7 20.35 -1.64 -6.78
N ALA A 8 20.66 -2.70 -6.03
CA ALA A 8 20.45 -4.07 -6.47
C ALA A 8 18.96 -4.35 -6.74
N THR A 9 18.07 -3.86 -5.88
CA THR A 9 16.62 -4.05 -6.06
C THR A 9 16.10 -3.30 -7.27
N VAL A 10 16.48 -2.03 -7.45
CA VAL A 10 16.09 -1.24 -8.64
C VAL A 10 16.64 -1.88 -9.91
N ASN A 11 17.90 -2.31 -9.91
CA ASN A 11 18.53 -2.96 -11.07
C ASN A 11 17.91 -4.32 -11.40
N SER A 12 17.23 -4.97 -10.46
CA SER A 12 16.53 -6.22 -10.74
C SER A 12 15.26 -6.00 -11.58
N LEU A 13 14.69 -4.78 -11.59
CA LEU A 13 13.43 -4.47 -12.26
C LEU A 13 13.55 -4.68 -13.77
N PRO A 14 12.47 -5.13 -14.45
CA PRO A 14 12.51 -5.30 -15.90
C PRO A 14 12.83 -3.96 -16.59
N PRO A 15 13.89 -3.89 -17.41
CA PRO A 15 14.24 -2.65 -18.10
C PRO A 15 13.18 -2.32 -19.15
N ASN A 16 12.85 -1.02 -19.28
CA ASN A 16 11.88 -0.51 -20.24
C ASN A 16 10.44 -1.02 -20.07
N GLU A 17 10.09 -1.50 -18.88
CA GLU A 17 8.71 -1.82 -18.52
C GLU A 17 8.25 -0.98 -17.32
N GLU A 18 6.95 -0.65 -17.31
CA GLU A 18 6.32 -0.01 -16.17
C GLU A 18 6.35 -0.94 -14.95
N THR A 19 6.66 -0.37 -13.79
CA THR A 19 6.69 -1.06 -12.50
C THR A 19 5.70 -0.38 -11.56
N PHE A 20 4.80 -1.17 -10.96
CA PHE A 20 3.93 -0.71 -9.90
C PHE A 20 4.69 -0.70 -8.59
N VAL A 21 4.75 0.46 -7.93
CA VAL A 21 5.37 0.59 -6.61
C VAL A 21 4.28 0.67 -5.56
N LEU A 22 4.29 -0.29 -4.64
CA LEU A 22 3.38 -0.34 -3.50
C LEU A 22 4.18 -0.05 -2.25
N ILE A 23 3.77 0.95 -1.47
CA ILE A 23 4.42 1.28 -0.20
C ILE A 23 3.60 0.68 0.94
N LEU A 24 4.26 -0.07 1.82
CA LEU A 24 3.62 -0.92 2.80
C LEU A 24 4.26 -0.75 4.19
N ASN A 25 3.45 -0.36 5.18
CA ASN A 25 3.78 -0.58 6.58
C ASN A 25 2.81 -1.61 7.20
N SER A 26 3.00 -1.95 8.46
CA SER A 26 2.26 -3.01 9.13
C SER A 26 0.75 -2.72 9.25
N HIS A 27 0.34 -1.46 9.13
CA HIS A 27 -1.05 -1.02 9.18
C HIS A 27 -1.78 -1.19 7.84
N ALA A 28 -1.07 -1.04 6.72
CA ALA A 28 -1.61 -1.29 5.38
C ALA A 28 -1.57 -2.77 4.96
N LEU A 29 -0.99 -3.64 5.79
CA LEU A 29 -0.69 -5.04 5.46
C LEU A 29 -1.92 -5.82 4.98
N ASN A 30 -3.04 -5.69 5.68
CA ASN A 30 -4.28 -6.40 5.31
C ASN A 30 -4.79 -5.99 3.92
N MET A 31 -4.70 -4.71 3.58
CA MET A 31 -5.13 -4.21 2.28
C MET A 31 -4.24 -4.76 1.15
N THR A 32 -2.92 -4.77 1.37
CA THR A 32 -1.97 -5.33 0.39
C THR A 32 -2.14 -6.84 0.24
N LEU A 33 -2.37 -7.59 1.32
CA LEU A 33 -2.63 -9.03 1.24
C LEU A 33 -3.92 -9.35 0.49
N ASN A 34 -4.98 -8.55 0.69
CA ASN A 34 -6.22 -8.68 -0.08
C ASN A 34 -5.98 -8.42 -1.57
N TRP A 35 -5.23 -7.37 -1.91
CA TRP A 35 -4.88 -7.08 -3.31
C TRP A 35 -4.06 -8.22 -3.95
N LEU A 36 -3.06 -8.78 -3.24
CA LEU A 36 -2.26 -9.91 -3.74
C LEU A 36 -3.13 -11.14 -4.03
N CYS A 37 -4.03 -11.48 -3.11
CA CYS A 37 -4.97 -12.59 -3.27
C CYS A 37 -5.89 -12.38 -4.48
N ASN A 38 -6.53 -11.21 -4.57
CA ASN A 38 -7.47 -10.90 -5.65
C ASN A 38 -6.80 -10.86 -7.04
N THR A 39 -5.48 -10.70 -7.10
CA THR A 39 -4.72 -10.57 -8.35
C THR A 39 -3.82 -11.77 -8.64
N GLU A 40 -3.87 -12.83 -7.83
CA GLU A 40 -3.00 -14.01 -7.98
C GLU A 40 -3.07 -14.64 -9.38
N GLY A 41 -4.28 -14.73 -9.95
CA GLY A 41 -4.50 -15.29 -11.28
C GLY A 41 -4.12 -14.34 -12.44
N LEU A 42 -3.83 -13.07 -12.17
CA LEU A 42 -3.60 -12.06 -13.19
C LEU A 42 -2.11 -12.02 -13.60
N LYS A 43 -1.83 -12.60 -14.76
CA LYS A 43 -0.48 -12.59 -15.36
C LYS A 43 0.01 -11.16 -15.53
N GLY A 44 1.24 -10.88 -15.09
CA GLY A 44 1.84 -9.57 -15.29
C GLY A 44 1.68 -8.62 -14.10
N VAL A 45 0.86 -8.92 -13.10
CA VAL A 45 0.62 -7.99 -11.97
C VAL A 45 1.75 -8.08 -10.96
N HIS A 46 1.99 -9.25 -10.36
CA HIS A 46 2.97 -9.40 -9.28
C HIS A 46 4.42 -9.28 -9.75
N ASN A 47 4.74 -9.76 -10.96
CA ASN A 47 6.11 -9.66 -11.51
C ASN A 47 6.52 -8.22 -11.85
N LYS A 48 5.54 -7.35 -12.16
CA LYS A 48 5.74 -5.92 -12.40
C LYS A 48 5.55 -5.08 -11.15
N SER A 49 5.34 -5.70 -10.00
CA SER A 49 5.15 -5.01 -8.74
C SER A 49 6.41 -5.06 -7.88
N LEU A 50 6.74 -3.93 -7.27
CA LEU A 50 7.72 -3.82 -6.21
C LEU A 50 7.00 -3.35 -4.94
N VAL A 51 7.02 -4.19 -3.90
CA VAL A 51 6.47 -3.82 -2.59
C VAL A 51 7.60 -3.28 -1.71
N VAL A 52 7.55 -1.98 -1.42
CA VAL A 52 8.48 -1.32 -0.50
C VAL A 52 7.91 -1.42 0.91
N THR A 53 8.51 -2.25 1.76
CA THR A 53 8.09 -2.40 3.15
C THR A 53 8.83 -1.44 4.07
N LEU A 54 8.13 -0.77 4.98
CA LEU A 54 8.68 0.32 5.79
C LEU A 54 9.07 -0.10 7.21
N ASP A 55 8.60 -1.27 7.64
CA ASP A 55 8.89 -1.87 8.94
C ASP A 55 9.17 -3.37 8.80
N LYS A 56 9.75 -3.94 9.86
CA LYS A 56 10.15 -5.35 9.90
C LYS A 56 8.95 -6.30 9.90
N LYS A 57 7.83 -5.91 10.50
CA LYS A 57 6.65 -6.77 10.60
C LYS A 57 6.06 -6.98 9.21
N ALA A 58 5.83 -5.92 8.44
CA ALA A 58 5.37 -6.00 7.06
C ALA A 58 6.34 -6.80 6.18
N ALA A 59 7.64 -6.53 6.27
CA ALA A 59 8.67 -7.24 5.50
C ALA A 59 8.67 -8.75 5.77
N ASN A 60 8.63 -9.14 7.04
CA ASN A 60 8.65 -10.55 7.43
C ASN A 60 7.37 -11.26 7.01
N THR A 61 6.20 -10.67 7.28
CA THR A 61 4.92 -11.26 6.89
C THR A 61 4.82 -11.43 5.37
N LEU A 62 5.22 -10.43 4.59
CA LEU A 62 5.18 -10.52 3.13
C LEU A 62 6.14 -11.61 2.62
N ARG A 63 7.33 -11.73 3.20
CA ARG A 63 8.31 -12.76 2.83
C ARG A 63 7.84 -14.18 3.15
N GLU A 64 7.13 -14.34 4.25
CA GLU A 64 6.59 -15.63 4.68
C GLU A 64 5.40 -16.07 3.82
N LEU A 65 4.45 -15.16 3.57
CA LEU A 65 3.21 -15.48 2.85
C LEU A 65 3.36 -15.45 1.32
N TRP A 66 4.18 -14.54 0.79
CA TRP A 66 4.33 -14.30 -0.65
C TRP A 66 5.82 -14.21 -1.06
N PRO A 67 6.60 -15.31 -0.93
CA PRO A 67 8.05 -15.30 -1.12
C PRO A 67 8.49 -14.92 -2.54
N ASN A 68 7.62 -15.08 -3.53
CA ASN A 68 7.91 -14.75 -4.94
C ASN A 68 7.58 -13.29 -5.30
N VAL A 69 6.90 -12.56 -4.43
CA VAL A 69 6.64 -11.13 -4.62
C VAL A 69 7.92 -10.36 -4.32
N ARG A 70 8.31 -9.49 -5.24
CA ARG A 70 9.50 -8.68 -5.07
C ARG A 70 9.26 -7.62 -4.01
N GLN A 71 10.10 -7.62 -3.00
CA GLN A 71 10.04 -6.64 -1.93
C GLN A 71 11.38 -5.94 -1.71
N PHE A 72 11.29 -4.70 -1.26
CA PHE A 72 12.41 -3.91 -0.77
C PHE A 72 12.10 -3.42 0.63
N ASN A 73 12.85 -3.89 1.63
CA ASN A 73 12.67 -3.43 2.99
C ASN A 73 13.46 -2.15 3.25
N TRP A 74 12.74 -1.04 3.36
CA TRP A 74 13.26 0.28 3.69
C TRP A 74 12.83 0.69 5.09
N LEU A 75 13.62 0.32 6.08
CA LEU A 75 13.35 0.72 7.47
C LEU A 75 13.47 2.24 7.63
N LEU A 76 12.31 2.87 7.82
CA LEU A 76 12.18 4.30 8.07
C LEU A 76 11.38 4.46 9.37
N PRO A 77 12.04 4.69 10.52
CA PRO A 77 11.35 4.79 11.82
C PRO A 77 10.21 5.82 11.84
N ALA A 78 10.34 6.91 11.07
CA ALA A 78 9.29 7.92 10.93
C ALA A 78 8.03 7.44 10.19
N LEU A 79 8.12 6.30 9.47
CA LEU A 79 7.02 5.70 8.70
C LEU A 79 6.66 4.29 9.19
N GLU A 80 7.23 3.86 10.32
CA GLU A 80 6.87 2.60 10.98
C GLU A 80 5.47 2.68 11.58
N ASP A 81 5.06 3.87 12.01
CA ASP A 81 3.73 4.19 12.47
C ASP A 81 2.78 4.50 11.30
N THR A 82 1.47 4.56 11.56
CA THR A 82 0.50 4.99 10.53
C THR A 82 0.90 6.33 9.93
N PHE A 83 0.74 6.49 8.61
CA PHE A 83 0.86 7.77 7.90
C PHE A 83 -0.17 8.85 8.35
N TRP A 84 -0.95 8.61 9.42
CA TRP A 84 -2.24 9.26 9.65
C TRP A 84 -2.29 10.17 10.88
N ALA A 85 -2.63 11.44 10.61
CA ALA A 85 -3.52 12.24 11.45
C ALA A 85 -4.97 11.69 11.36
N GLU A 86 -5.89 12.21 12.18
CA GLU A 86 -7.25 11.70 12.52
C GLU A 86 -7.99 10.80 11.50
N SER A 87 -8.80 9.85 12.00
CA SER A 87 -9.60 8.94 11.16
C SER A 87 -10.67 9.67 10.32
N LEU A 88 -10.90 9.23 9.07
CA LEU A 88 -12.01 9.71 8.23
C LEU A 88 -13.40 9.48 8.84
N SER A 89 -13.55 8.49 9.72
CA SER A 89 -14.79 8.30 10.48
C SER A 89 -15.16 9.49 11.36
N ASN A 90 -14.19 10.36 11.66
CA ASN A 90 -14.37 11.54 12.49
C ASN A 90 -14.72 12.78 11.65
N VAL A 91 -14.72 12.68 10.31
CA VAL A 91 -15.07 13.78 9.42
C VAL A 91 -16.58 13.85 9.27
N ASN A 92 -17.19 14.97 9.68
CA ASN A 92 -18.61 15.20 9.49
C ASN A 92 -18.91 15.64 8.04
N VAL A 93 -19.46 14.70 7.28
CA VAL A 93 -19.72 14.82 5.84
C VAL A 93 -21.00 15.61 5.55
N GLU A 94 -21.95 15.70 6.49
CA GLU A 94 -23.31 16.25 6.24
C GLU A 94 -23.36 17.78 6.10
N THR A 95 -22.33 18.50 6.53
CA THR A 95 -22.34 19.96 6.62
C THR A 95 -21.79 20.68 5.38
N ARG A 96 -21.44 19.97 4.29
CA ARG A 96 -20.68 20.53 3.16
C ARG A 96 -21.28 20.23 1.77
N GLN A 97 -21.01 21.11 0.81
CA GLN A 97 -21.72 21.25 -0.47
C GLN A 97 -21.07 20.51 -1.67
N GLU A 98 -19.97 19.79 -1.49
CA GLU A 98 -19.21 19.19 -2.59
C GLU A 98 -19.54 17.69 -2.83
N ASP A 99 -19.48 17.21 -4.08
CA ASP A 99 -20.01 15.91 -4.49
C ASP A 99 -19.14 14.68 -4.14
N ILE A 100 -17.83 14.82 -3.91
CA ILE A 100 -16.90 13.67 -3.75
C ILE A 100 -16.22 13.69 -2.38
N VAL A 101 -16.37 12.60 -1.61
CA VAL A 101 -15.85 12.45 -0.23
C VAL A 101 -14.32 12.58 -0.14
N PHE A 102 -13.60 12.22 -1.20
CA PHE A 102 -12.13 12.33 -1.26
C PHE A 102 -11.65 13.78 -1.33
N ASP A 103 -12.40 14.66 -2.00
CA ASP A 103 -12.07 16.09 -2.05
C ASP A 103 -12.34 16.75 -0.68
N ARG A 104 -13.39 16.30 0.04
CA ARG A 104 -13.71 16.78 1.41
C ARG A 104 -12.60 16.48 2.43
N ALA A 105 -11.91 15.36 2.24
CA ALA A 105 -10.87 14.87 3.14
C ALA A 105 -9.52 15.59 2.97
N SER A 106 -9.22 16.10 1.77
CA SER A 106 -7.95 16.76 1.50
C SER A 106 -7.80 18.12 2.19
N GLU A 107 -8.89 18.80 2.53
CA GLU A 107 -8.87 20.16 3.09
C GLU A 107 -8.70 20.20 4.62
N VAL A 108 -8.91 19.07 5.30
CA VAL A 108 -8.88 18.97 6.77
C VAL A 108 -7.51 18.48 7.28
N GLY A 109 -6.69 17.90 6.41
CA GLY A 109 -5.37 17.35 6.71
C GLY A 109 -5.14 16.03 5.97
N ASP A 110 -4.01 15.36 6.22
CA ASP A 110 -3.72 14.05 5.63
C ASP A 110 -4.70 12.98 6.19
N LEU A 111 -5.76 12.66 5.44
CA LEU A 111 -6.85 11.75 5.82
C LEU A 111 -6.96 10.54 4.85
N ILE A 112 -7.37 9.35 5.32
CA ILE A 112 -7.55 8.15 4.45
C ILE A 112 -8.84 7.37 4.56
N ALA A 113 -9.32 6.98 3.37
CA ALA A 113 -10.35 5.96 3.16
C ALA A 113 -9.75 4.56 3.29
N GLY A 114 -10.22 3.79 4.27
CA GLY A 114 -9.68 2.47 4.59
C GLY A 114 -10.66 1.51 5.24
N GLN A 115 -11.97 1.67 5.01
CA GLN A 115 -12.94 0.64 5.44
C GLN A 115 -13.26 -0.33 4.30
N SER A 116 -13.34 -1.61 4.64
CA SER A 116 -13.62 -2.73 3.74
C SER A 116 -14.89 -2.50 2.92
N PHE A 117 -14.78 -2.52 1.59
CA PHE A 117 -15.94 -2.71 0.73
C PHE A 117 -16.30 -4.20 0.74
N HIS A 118 -17.49 -4.55 1.23
CA HIS A 118 -18.10 -5.84 0.92
C HIS A 118 -18.67 -5.75 -0.50
N LEU A 119 -18.06 -6.50 -1.43
CA LEU A 119 -18.61 -6.76 -2.76
C LEU A 119 -19.74 -7.79 -2.62
N SER A 120 -20.97 -7.33 -2.36
CA SER A 120 -22.17 -8.17 -2.50
C SER A 120 -23.15 -7.68 -3.55
N ASP A 121 -22.96 -6.50 -4.15
CA ASP A 121 -24.01 -5.85 -4.95
C ASP A 121 -23.65 -5.69 -6.44
N PHE A 122 -23.04 -6.72 -7.03
CA PHE A 122 -22.95 -6.88 -8.49
C PHE A 122 -23.22 -8.34 -8.88
N PHE A 123 -24.46 -8.77 -8.74
CA PHE A 123 -25.12 -9.76 -9.60
C PHE A 123 -26.62 -9.46 -9.66
#